data_AF-A0A7X6UAW3-F1
#
_entry.id   AF-A0A7X6UAW3-F1
#
_cell.length_a   1.000
_cell.length_b   1.000
_cell.length_c   1.000
_cell.angle_alpha   90.00
_cell.angle_beta   90.00
_cell.angle_gamma   90.00
#
_symmetry.space_group_name_H-M   'P 1'
#
loop_
_entity.id
_entity.type
_entity.pdbx_description
1 polymer ?
#
loop_
_entity_poly.entity_id
_entity_poly.type
_entity_poly.pdbx_seq_one_letter_code
_entity_poly.pdbx_strand_id
1 'polypeptide(L)'
;MSEAQMFDEVRQRRALRLLERSPNFLRTSEGLAFIAQLRSAVAPGVLSTARRAGLSASWLDVNDVVHTALVELTRDRGRAARYAAASVGEPWAYVSRCLTGWMRDQWGTRAEPLQEETLIALRDERTHHAACDGGLDCGACVPPPMEAVIERMFLALAPALPTELRPPLKSLLRWCALNPPQRRSYEHADRAAAVTAFPMLPSQLVVLITQLSWGTRPRNAETSLMGAFLSDPTFRVSDSPLHTQSVLRWTAQVRGLCHASERLPAAATAHLRC
;
A
#
# COMPACT_ATOMS: atom_id res chain seq x y z
N MET A 1 18.14 -29.58 18.17
CA MET A 1 18.56 -28.67 17.08
C MET A 1 19.39 -27.58 17.73
N SER A 2 20.69 -27.48 17.41
CA SER A 2 21.58 -26.46 17.98
C SER A 2 20.99 -25.07 17.71
N GLU A 3 20.89 -24.23 18.74
CA GLU A 3 20.68 -22.79 18.55
C GLU A 3 21.76 -22.30 17.58
N ALA A 4 21.35 -21.89 16.38
CA ALA A 4 22.29 -21.36 15.40
C ALA A 4 22.77 -20.01 15.93
N GLN A 5 23.99 -19.99 16.46
CA GLN A 5 24.61 -18.78 16.99
C GLN A 5 24.51 -17.65 15.94
N MET A 6 23.89 -16.54 16.32
CA MET A 6 23.75 -15.38 15.46
C MET A 6 25.12 -14.87 15.02
N PHE A 7 25.20 -14.38 13.78
CA PHE A 7 26.43 -13.73 13.32
C PHE A 7 26.64 -12.43 14.09
N ASP A 8 27.80 -12.28 14.71
CA ASP A 8 28.26 -10.97 15.20
C ASP A 8 28.49 -10.00 14.02
N GLU A 9 28.62 -8.71 14.31
CA GLU A 9 28.77 -7.70 13.26
C GLU A 9 29.99 -7.93 12.35
N VAL A 10 31.09 -8.45 12.90
CA VAL A 10 32.32 -8.72 12.14
C VAL A 10 32.08 -9.82 11.12
N ARG A 11 31.42 -10.90 11.53
CA ARG A 11 31.05 -12.03 10.68
C ARG A 11 30.00 -11.63 9.65
N GLN A 12 29.01 -10.81 10.02
CA GLN A 12 28.05 -10.23 9.06
C GLN A 12 28.75 -9.46 7.95
N ARG A 13 29.65 -8.52 8.30
CA ARG A 13 30.41 -7.71 7.33
C ARG A 13 31.28 -8.60 6.44
N ARG A 14 31.95 -9.60 7.02
CA ARG A 14 32.77 -10.56 6.26
C ARG A 14 31.92 -11.33 5.25
N ALA A 15 30.77 -11.87 5.65
CA ALA A 15 29.89 -12.62 4.77
C ALA A 15 29.35 -11.75 3.62
N LEU A 16 28.96 -10.50 3.89
CA LEU A 16 28.52 -9.55 2.86
C LEU A 16 29.64 -9.18 1.87
N ARG A 17 30.89 -9.03 2.33
CA ARG A 17 32.06 -8.84 1.44
C ARG A 17 32.36 -10.07 0.59
N LEU A 18 32.19 -11.26 1.14
CA LEU A 18 32.35 -12.50 0.37
C LEU A 18 31.27 -12.62 -0.71
N LEU A 19 30.02 -12.30 -0.36
CA LEU A 19 28.89 -12.28 -1.29
C LEU A 19 29.08 -11.26 -2.41
N GLU A 20 29.56 -10.05 -2.09
CA GLU A 20 29.91 -9.02 -3.08
C GLU A 20 30.91 -9.55 -4.10
N ARG A 21 31.99 -10.19 -3.63
CA ARG A 21 33.08 -10.67 -4.48
C ARG A 21 32.67 -11.84 -5.36
N SER A 22 31.79 -12.71 -4.88
CA SER A 22 31.35 -13.87 -5.65
C SER A 22 30.01 -14.44 -5.15
N PRO A 23 29.00 -14.56 -6.03
CA PRO A 23 27.77 -15.29 -5.72
C PRO A 23 27.99 -16.77 -5.36
N ASN A 24 29.11 -17.37 -5.79
CA ASN A 24 29.46 -18.74 -5.45
C ASN A 24 29.67 -18.95 -3.94
N PHE A 25 29.90 -17.87 -3.18
CA PHE A 25 29.91 -17.90 -1.71
C PHE A 25 28.66 -18.59 -1.14
N LEU A 26 27.49 -18.40 -1.75
CA LEU A 26 26.22 -18.99 -1.30
C LEU A 26 26.20 -20.53 -1.35
N ARG A 27 27.13 -21.17 -2.07
CA ARG A 27 27.28 -22.63 -2.14
C ARG A 27 28.17 -23.21 -1.04
N THR A 28 28.82 -22.36 -0.24
CA THR A 28 29.68 -22.78 0.87
C THR A 28 28.87 -22.99 2.15
N SER A 29 29.43 -23.71 3.13
CA SER A 29 28.81 -23.87 4.45
C SER A 29 28.53 -22.52 5.13
N GLU A 30 29.46 -21.57 5.01
CA GLU A 30 29.30 -20.21 5.53
C GLU A 30 28.19 -19.44 4.79
N GLY A 31 28.06 -19.64 3.47
CA GLY A 31 26.97 -19.09 2.68
C GLY A 31 25.60 -19.64 3.06
N LEU A 32 25.51 -20.94 3.34
CA LEU A 32 24.28 -21.56 3.85
C LEU A 32 23.91 -21.04 5.24
N ALA A 33 24.90 -20.85 6.12
CA ALA A 33 24.69 -20.23 7.43
C ALA A 33 24.21 -18.78 7.28
N PHE A 34 24.78 -18.02 6.34
CA PHE A 34 24.32 -16.67 6.00
C PHE A 34 22.86 -16.65 5.53
N ILE A 35 22.45 -17.59 4.67
CA ILE A 35 21.04 -17.72 4.24
C ILE A 35 20.12 -18.01 5.43
N ALA A 36 20.55 -18.89 6.35
CA ALA A 36 19.80 -19.18 7.56
C ALA A 36 19.64 -17.92 8.44
N GLN A 37 20.68 -17.08 8.55
CA GLN A 37 20.62 -15.81 9.27
C GLN A 37 19.67 -14.81 8.61
N LEU A 38 19.65 -14.70 7.28
CA LEU A 38 18.65 -13.86 6.59
C LEU A 38 17.22 -14.30 6.94
N ARG A 39 16.99 -15.62 6.99
CA ARG A 39 15.69 -16.19 7.34
C ARG A 39 15.28 -15.90 8.79
N SER A 40 16.19 -16.02 9.76
CA SER A 40 15.87 -15.87 11.18
C SER A 40 15.94 -14.43 11.70
N ALA A 41 16.90 -13.63 11.22
CA ALA A 41 17.18 -12.29 11.76
C ALA A 41 16.51 -11.17 10.96
N VAL A 42 16.39 -11.32 9.64
CA VAL A 42 15.92 -10.22 8.76
C VAL A 42 14.48 -10.42 8.32
N ALA A 43 14.13 -11.60 7.81
CA ALA A 43 12.82 -11.86 7.24
C ALA A 43 11.63 -11.60 8.18
N PRO A 44 11.68 -11.90 9.50
CA PRO A 44 10.55 -11.65 10.40
C PRO A 44 10.17 -10.18 10.50
N GLY A 45 11.14 -9.25 10.46
CA GLY A 45 10.89 -7.81 10.50
C GLY A 45 10.18 -7.31 9.23
N VAL A 46 10.54 -7.87 8.07
CA VAL A 46 9.90 -7.57 6.79
C VAL A 46 8.47 -8.11 6.77
N LEU A 47 8.26 -9.36 7.20
CA LEU A 47 6.94 -9.98 7.31
C LEU A 47 6.04 -9.22 8.29
N SER A 48 6.56 -8.80 9.44
CA SER A 48 5.83 -7.96 10.39
C SER A 48 5.40 -6.64 9.75
N THR A 49 6.27 -6.02 8.96
CA THR A 49 5.95 -4.78 8.23
C THR A 49 4.90 -5.01 7.15
N ALA A 50 4.95 -6.12 6.43
CA ALA A 50 3.93 -6.51 5.46
C ALA A 50 2.56 -6.74 6.13
N ARG A 51 2.53 -7.45 7.26
CA ARG A 51 1.29 -7.66 8.05
C ARG A 51 0.71 -6.36 8.58
N ARG A 52 1.54 -5.44 9.09
CA ARG A 52 1.10 -4.10 9.50
C ARG A 52 0.55 -3.28 8.34
N ALA A 53 1.07 -3.50 7.13
CA ALA A 53 0.46 -2.92 5.95
C ALA A 53 -0.93 -3.53 5.71
N GLY A 54 -1.16 -4.79 6.05
CA GLY A 54 -2.42 -5.50 5.83
C GLY A 54 -2.30 -6.54 4.72
N LEU A 55 -1.09 -7.05 4.47
CA LEU A 55 -0.84 -8.20 3.61
C LEU A 55 -1.10 -9.49 4.41
N SER A 56 -1.84 -10.43 3.81
CA SER A 56 -2.15 -11.72 4.44
C SER A 56 -0.89 -12.58 4.58
N ALA A 57 -0.92 -13.52 5.52
CA ALA A 57 0.20 -14.45 5.71
C ALA A 57 0.38 -15.42 4.53
N SER A 58 -0.66 -15.63 3.71
CA SER A 58 -0.59 -16.40 2.47
C SER A 58 0.12 -15.66 1.33
N TRP A 59 0.31 -14.35 1.46
CA TRP A 59 0.87 -13.49 0.41
C TRP A 59 2.40 -13.46 0.37
N LEU A 60 3.06 -13.62 1.53
CA LEU A 60 4.50 -13.50 1.65
C LEU A 60 5.08 -14.66 2.47
N ASP A 61 5.69 -15.62 1.77
CA ASP A 61 6.45 -16.66 2.42
C ASP A 61 7.83 -16.14 2.86
N VAL A 62 8.36 -16.72 3.94
CA VAL A 62 9.72 -16.40 4.41
C VAL A 62 10.76 -16.69 3.32
N ASN A 63 10.54 -17.71 2.47
CA ASN A 63 11.46 -18.02 1.39
C ASN A 63 11.42 -16.99 0.27
N ASP A 64 10.28 -16.36 -0.02
CA ASP A 64 10.20 -15.25 -0.97
C ASP A 64 11.04 -14.06 -0.49
N VAL A 65 10.93 -13.72 0.79
CA VAL A 65 11.71 -12.62 1.39
C VAL A 65 13.20 -12.90 1.29
N VAL A 66 13.62 -14.13 1.63
CA VAL A 66 15.03 -14.55 1.53
C VAL A 66 15.50 -14.58 0.08
N HIS A 67 14.68 -15.09 -0.84
CA HIS A 67 15.01 -15.13 -2.26
C HIS A 67 15.23 -13.72 -2.82
N THR A 68 14.30 -12.78 -2.57
CA THR A 68 14.45 -11.39 -2.98
C THR A 68 15.70 -10.75 -2.38
N ALA A 69 16.00 -11.03 -1.10
CA ALA A 69 17.23 -10.56 -0.48
C ALA A 69 18.47 -11.06 -1.23
N LEU A 70 18.53 -12.34 -1.60
CA LEU A 70 19.67 -12.90 -2.32
C LEU A 70 19.81 -12.33 -3.73
N VAL A 71 18.70 -12.19 -4.46
CA VAL A 71 18.69 -11.58 -5.79
C VAL A 71 19.22 -10.14 -5.72
N GLU A 72 18.66 -9.31 -4.84
CA GLU A 72 19.03 -7.89 -4.76
C GLU A 72 20.42 -7.68 -4.15
N LEU A 73 20.87 -8.52 -3.21
CA LEU A 73 22.23 -8.46 -2.66
C LEU A 73 23.30 -8.88 -3.67
N THR A 74 22.96 -9.69 -4.68
CA THR A 74 23.89 -10.14 -5.73
C THR A 74 23.78 -9.34 -7.02
N ARG A 75 22.69 -8.57 -7.19
CA ARG A 75 22.46 -7.65 -8.31
C ARG A 75 23.57 -6.60 -8.42
N ASP A 76 23.76 -6.07 -9.63
CA ASP A 76 24.70 -4.99 -9.93
C ASP A 76 26.11 -5.23 -9.36
N ARG A 77 26.60 -6.46 -9.52
CA ARG A 77 27.90 -6.93 -8.99
C ARG A 77 28.01 -6.77 -7.47
N GLY A 78 26.94 -7.09 -6.74
CA GLY A 78 26.94 -7.08 -5.28
C GLY A 78 26.94 -5.68 -4.65
N ARG A 79 26.50 -4.66 -5.39
CA ARG A 79 26.54 -3.26 -4.92
C ARG A 79 25.86 -3.08 -3.56
N ALA A 80 24.69 -3.67 -3.36
CA ALA A 80 23.96 -3.59 -2.10
C ALA A 80 24.69 -4.32 -0.96
N ALA A 81 25.27 -5.50 -1.23
CA ALA A 81 26.08 -6.22 -0.24
C ALA A 81 27.31 -5.41 0.19
N ARG A 82 27.98 -4.72 -0.75
CA ARG A 82 29.10 -3.81 -0.45
C ARG A 82 28.67 -2.67 0.49
N TYR A 83 27.55 -2.00 0.20
CA TYR A 83 27.08 -0.91 1.05
C TYR A 83 26.64 -1.40 2.43
N ALA A 84 25.98 -2.56 2.51
CA ALA A 84 25.63 -3.16 3.78
C ALA A 84 26.89 -3.47 4.62
N ALA A 85 27.93 -4.05 4.00
CA ALA A 85 29.20 -4.34 4.67
C ALA A 85 29.95 -3.08 5.15
N ALA A 86 29.82 -1.97 4.41
CA ALA A 86 30.46 -0.70 4.71
C ALA A 86 29.61 0.24 5.59
N SER A 87 28.39 -0.16 5.95
CA SER A 87 27.48 0.69 6.73
C SER A 87 28.05 1.03 8.11
N VAL A 88 27.84 2.26 8.58
CA VAL A 88 28.35 2.73 9.89
C VAL A 88 27.65 2.02 11.05
N GLY A 89 26.38 1.65 10.88
CA GLY A 89 25.61 0.89 11.86
C GLY A 89 25.67 -0.63 11.64
N GLU A 90 24.75 -1.34 12.28
CA GLU A 90 24.61 -2.79 12.15
C GLU A 90 24.25 -3.21 10.70
N PRO A 91 25.00 -4.13 10.06
CA PRO A 91 24.75 -4.56 8.69
C PRO A 91 23.35 -5.14 8.47
N TRP A 92 22.83 -5.91 9.42
CA TRP A 92 21.46 -6.44 9.35
C TRP A 92 20.37 -5.39 9.40
N ALA A 93 20.56 -4.31 10.17
CA ALA A 93 19.64 -3.19 10.15
C ALA A 93 19.59 -2.53 8.75
N TYR A 94 20.75 -2.39 8.09
CA TYR A 94 20.82 -1.88 6.72
C TYR A 94 20.11 -2.81 5.73
N VAL A 95 20.43 -4.11 5.75
CA VAL A 95 19.82 -5.11 4.86
C VAL A 95 18.31 -5.18 5.07
N SER A 96 17.83 -5.18 6.32
CA SER A 96 16.41 -5.19 6.65
C SER A 96 15.66 -3.97 6.08
N ARG A 97 16.27 -2.78 6.18
CA ARG A 97 15.71 -1.55 5.62
C ARG A 97 15.62 -1.60 4.09
N CYS A 98 16.69 -2.02 3.42
CA CYS A 98 16.71 -2.18 1.96
C CYS A 98 15.70 -3.23 1.51
N LEU A 99 15.69 -4.40 2.14
CA LEU A 99 14.78 -5.50 1.82
C LEU A 99 13.32 -5.11 2.02
N THR A 100 13.01 -4.33 3.06
CA THR A 100 11.66 -3.78 3.22
C THR A 100 11.27 -2.89 2.04
N GLY A 101 12.20 -2.08 1.52
CA GLY A 101 12.01 -1.29 0.30
C GLY A 101 11.75 -2.15 -0.93
N TRP A 102 12.66 -3.08 -1.23
CA TRP A 102 12.54 -3.97 -2.40
C TRP A 102 11.28 -4.82 -2.38
N MET A 103 10.92 -5.38 -1.21
CA MET A 103 9.70 -6.14 -1.08
C MET A 103 8.47 -5.27 -1.32
N ARG A 104 8.47 -4.02 -0.85
CA ARG A 104 7.37 -3.07 -1.12
C ARG A 104 7.15 -2.82 -2.59
N ASP A 105 8.21 -2.75 -3.39
CA ASP A 105 8.09 -2.59 -4.84
C ASP A 105 7.40 -3.80 -5.49
N GLN A 106 7.47 -4.97 -4.85
CA GLN A 106 6.76 -6.19 -5.26
C GLN A 106 5.37 -6.35 -4.62
N TRP A 107 5.00 -5.53 -3.64
CA TRP A 107 3.76 -5.70 -2.85
C TRP A 107 2.46 -5.57 -3.62
N GLY A 108 2.48 -5.07 -4.86
CA GLY A 108 1.30 -5.11 -5.71
C GLY A 108 1.52 -5.61 -7.12
N THR A 109 2.60 -6.33 -7.39
CA THR A 109 2.69 -7.19 -8.59
C THR A 109 2.14 -8.60 -8.33
N ARG A 110 1.98 -9.00 -7.06
CA ARG A 110 1.48 -10.33 -6.65
C ARG A 110 0.14 -10.30 -5.92
N ALA A 111 -0.68 -9.25 -6.08
CA ALA A 111 -1.96 -9.17 -5.38
C ALA A 111 -2.84 -10.40 -5.74
N GLU A 112 -3.49 -10.94 -4.71
CA GLU A 112 -4.51 -12.00 -4.82
C GLU A 112 -5.47 -11.67 -5.98
N PRO A 113 -5.87 -12.64 -6.82
CA PRO A 113 -6.76 -12.35 -7.94
C PRO A 113 -8.02 -11.68 -7.39
N LEU A 114 -8.24 -10.46 -7.87
CA LEU A 114 -9.43 -9.67 -7.60
C LEU A 114 -10.68 -10.56 -7.79
N GLN A 115 -11.63 -10.48 -6.85
CA GLN A 115 -12.96 -11.04 -7.10
C GLN A 115 -13.53 -10.41 -8.38
N GLU A 116 -14.13 -11.23 -9.22
CA GLU A 116 -14.50 -10.89 -10.58
C GLU A 116 -15.41 -9.65 -10.64
N GLU A 117 -16.25 -9.42 -9.63
CA GLU A 117 -17.11 -8.23 -9.56
C GLU A 117 -16.33 -6.93 -9.36
N THR A 118 -15.21 -6.97 -8.64
CA THR A 118 -14.33 -5.79 -8.43
C THR A 118 -13.48 -5.52 -9.68
N LEU A 119 -13.06 -6.60 -10.38
CA LEU A 119 -12.43 -6.49 -11.69
C LEU A 119 -13.36 -5.90 -12.73
N ILE A 120 -14.63 -6.30 -12.74
CA ILE A 120 -15.64 -5.79 -13.68
C ILE A 120 -15.87 -4.30 -13.40
N ALA A 121 -16.04 -3.88 -12.14
CA ALA A 121 -16.21 -2.47 -11.79
C ALA A 121 -14.99 -1.61 -12.18
N LEU A 122 -13.76 -2.10 -11.94
CA LEU A 122 -12.53 -1.41 -12.38
C LEU A 122 -12.31 -1.48 -13.90
N ARG A 123 -12.82 -2.51 -14.57
CA ARG A 123 -12.79 -2.63 -16.04
C ARG A 123 -13.85 -1.77 -16.70
N ASP A 124 -14.99 -1.52 -16.08
CA ASP A 124 -16.05 -0.65 -16.61
C ASP A 124 -15.64 0.84 -16.62
N GLU A 125 -14.63 1.24 -15.83
CA GLU A 125 -13.92 2.51 -16.05
C GLU A 125 -13.34 2.63 -17.48
N ARG A 126 -13.04 1.50 -18.16
CA ARG A 126 -12.62 1.51 -19.58
C ARG A 126 -13.71 2.04 -20.50
N THR A 127 -14.98 1.79 -20.20
CA THR A 127 -16.09 2.05 -21.13
C THR A 127 -16.45 3.53 -21.19
N HIS A 128 -16.16 4.29 -20.13
CA HIS A 128 -16.36 5.75 -20.12
C HIS A 128 -15.15 6.56 -20.63
N HIS A 129 -13.97 5.97 -20.78
CA HIS A 129 -12.79 6.64 -21.33
C HIS A 129 -12.76 6.71 -22.87
N ALA A 130 -13.58 5.92 -23.57
CA ALA A 130 -13.68 6.00 -25.03
C ALA A 130 -14.35 7.30 -25.54
N ALA A 131 -14.89 8.15 -24.66
CA ALA A 131 -15.53 9.41 -25.05
C ALA A 131 -14.58 10.62 -25.09
N CYS A 132 -13.29 10.46 -24.74
CA CYS A 132 -12.32 11.56 -24.73
C CYS A 132 -11.17 11.40 -25.73
N ASP A 133 -11.20 10.40 -26.62
CA ASP A 133 -10.24 10.24 -27.72
C ASP A 133 -10.57 11.18 -28.91
N GLY A 134 -10.72 12.47 -28.59
CA GLY A 134 -10.84 13.54 -29.56
C GLY A 134 -9.57 14.39 -29.60
N GLY A 135 -8.58 13.94 -30.39
CA GLY A 135 -7.57 14.82 -30.99
C GLY A 135 -6.24 14.96 -30.25
N LEU A 136 -5.16 14.68 -30.99
CA LEU A 136 -3.76 14.92 -30.64
C LEU A 136 -3.42 16.42 -30.47
N ASP A 137 -2.24 16.65 -29.88
CA ASP A 137 -1.48 17.90 -29.71
C ASP A 137 -1.91 18.83 -28.56
N CYS A 138 -1.13 18.84 -27.46
CA CYS A 138 -0.32 20.01 -27.06
C CYS A 138 0.40 19.79 -25.70
N GLY A 139 1.60 20.36 -25.58
CA GLY A 139 2.34 20.45 -24.33
C GLY A 139 1.56 21.25 -23.26
N ALA A 140 1.80 20.89 -22.00
CA ALA A 140 1.01 21.20 -20.80
C ALA A 140 -0.24 20.31 -20.66
N CYS A 141 -0.06 19.15 -20.03
CA CYS A 141 -1.17 18.37 -19.48
C CYS A 141 -1.92 19.27 -18.48
N VAL A 142 -3.01 19.89 -18.94
CA VAL A 142 -3.92 20.61 -18.05
C VAL A 142 -4.48 19.58 -17.08
N PRO A 143 -4.30 19.74 -15.76
CA PRO A 143 -4.84 18.80 -14.80
C PRO A 143 -6.37 18.73 -14.96
N PRO A 144 -6.99 17.55 -14.80
CA PRO A 144 -8.42 17.43 -14.95
C PRO A 144 -9.13 18.36 -13.96
N PRO A 145 -10.29 18.93 -14.33
CA PRO A 145 -11.06 19.74 -13.39
C PRO A 145 -11.40 18.90 -12.17
N MET A 146 -11.41 19.52 -10.99
CA MET A 146 -11.59 18.79 -9.73
C MET A 146 -12.87 17.93 -9.70
N GLU A 147 -13.94 18.36 -10.38
CA GLU A 147 -15.14 17.52 -10.47
C GLU A 147 -14.96 16.24 -11.28
N ALA A 148 -14.12 16.24 -12.31
CA ALA A 148 -13.79 15.00 -13.00
C ALA A 148 -13.01 14.04 -12.08
N VAL A 149 -12.17 14.58 -11.19
CA VAL A 149 -11.45 13.79 -10.17
C VAL A 149 -12.41 13.20 -9.14
N ILE A 150 -13.34 14.02 -8.64
CA ILE A 150 -14.38 13.57 -7.70
C ILE A 150 -15.23 12.46 -8.32
N GLU A 151 -15.62 12.61 -9.58
CA GLU A 151 -16.42 11.59 -10.29
C GLU A 151 -15.64 10.29 -10.46
N ARG A 152 -14.37 10.35 -10.86
CA ARG A 152 -13.52 9.16 -10.99
C ARG A 152 -13.34 8.44 -9.66
N MET A 153 -13.11 9.18 -8.59
CA MET A 153 -13.06 8.60 -7.24
C MET A 153 -14.40 8.00 -6.82
N PHE A 154 -15.52 8.66 -7.15
CA PHE A 154 -16.84 8.12 -6.88
C PHE A 154 -17.06 6.79 -7.60
N LEU A 155 -16.71 6.69 -8.88
CA LEU A 155 -16.82 5.44 -9.65
C LEU A 155 -15.94 4.31 -9.10
N ALA A 156 -14.73 4.63 -8.66
CA ALA A 156 -13.82 3.64 -8.08
C ALA A 156 -14.32 3.08 -6.73
N LEU A 157 -15.06 3.89 -5.94
CA LEU A 157 -15.44 3.55 -4.56
C LEU A 157 -16.90 3.12 -4.41
N ALA A 158 -17.84 3.76 -5.12
CA ALA A 158 -19.27 3.49 -5.00
C ALA A 158 -19.67 2.00 -5.11
N PRO A 159 -19.01 1.15 -5.93
CA PRO A 159 -19.34 -0.28 -6.02
C PRO A 159 -19.22 -1.06 -4.71
N ALA A 160 -18.34 -0.66 -3.78
CA ALA A 160 -18.20 -1.33 -2.49
C ALA A 160 -19.22 -0.88 -1.43
N LEU A 161 -19.98 0.18 -1.71
CA LEU A 161 -20.95 0.74 -0.79
C LEU A 161 -22.38 0.30 -1.12
N PRO A 162 -23.21 0.04 -0.08
CA PRO A 162 -24.66 -0.02 -0.21
C PRO A 162 -25.20 1.22 -0.93
N THR A 163 -26.25 1.06 -1.72
CA THR A 163 -26.82 2.11 -2.56
C THR A 163 -27.20 3.36 -1.75
N GLU A 164 -27.65 3.18 -0.51
CA GLU A 164 -28.05 4.23 0.42
C GLU A 164 -26.89 5.13 0.84
N LEU A 165 -25.66 4.59 0.86
CA LEU A 165 -24.44 5.32 1.26
C LEU A 165 -23.72 5.98 0.08
N ARG A 166 -24.17 5.76 -1.16
CA ARG A 166 -23.54 6.37 -2.36
C ARG A 166 -23.81 7.87 -2.49
N PRO A 167 -25.03 8.41 -2.29
CA PRO A 167 -25.25 9.86 -2.35
C PRO A 167 -24.35 10.67 -1.39
N PRO A 168 -24.23 10.33 -0.09
CA PRO A 168 -23.33 11.05 0.82
C PRO A 168 -21.84 10.85 0.52
N LEU A 169 -21.43 9.74 -0.12
CA LEU A 169 -20.04 9.55 -0.59
C LEU A 169 -19.60 10.68 -1.52
N LYS A 170 -20.42 11.02 -2.54
CA LYS A 170 -20.05 12.06 -3.52
C LYS A 170 -19.88 13.43 -2.86
N SER A 171 -20.75 13.77 -1.91
CA SER A 171 -20.65 14.99 -1.10
C SER A 171 -19.38 15.00 -0.24
N LEU A 172 -19.02 13.87 0.38
CA LEU A 172 -17.79 13.75 1.17
C LEU A 172 -16.54 13.86 0.30
N LEU A 173 -16.52 13.26 -0.89
CA LEU A 173 -15.41 13.40 -1.84
C LEU A 173 -15.22 14.86 -2.28
N ARG A 174 -16.32 15.56 -2.58
CA ARG A 174 -16.28 17.00 -2.86
C ARG A 174 -15.76 17.81 -1.67
N TRP A 175 -16.18 17.47 -0.45
CA TRP A 175 -15.65 18.13 0.74
C TRP A 175 -14.15 17.87 0.92
N CYS A 176 -13.68 16.63 0.70
CA CYS A 176 -12.26 16.28 0.75
C CYS A 176 -11.45 17.07 -0.29
N ALA A 177 -12.03 17.34 -1.45
CA ALA A 177 -11.44 18.15 -2.51
C ALA A 177 -11.29 19.63 -2.14
N LEU A 178 -12.27 20.18 -1.43
CA LEU A 178 -12.26 21.57 -0.98
C LEU A 178 -11.44 21.78 0.30
N ASN A 179 -11.18 20.71 1.06
CA ASN A 179 -10.48 20.76 2.34
C ASN A 179 -9.25 19.83 2.37
N PRO A 180 -8.28 19.98 1.44
CA PRO A 180 -7.07 19.17 1.48
C PRO A 180 -6.26 19.50 2.76
N PRO A 181 -5.59 18.51 3.37
CA PRO A 181 -4.83 18.71 4.60
C PRO A 181 -3.69 19.71 4.37
N GLN A 182 -3.78 20.87 5.02
CA GLN A 182 -2.86 22.00 4.84
C GLN A 182 -1.49 21.75 5.48
N ARG A 183 -1.46 20.96 6.55
CA ARG A 183 -0.24 20.67 7.32
C ARG A 183 -0.26 19.22 7.78
N ARG A 184 0.83 18.52 7.49
CA ARG A 184 0.95 17.08 7.80
C ARG A 184 0.63 16.78 9.27
N SER A 185 1.03 17.63 10.23
CA SER A 185 0.81 17.43 11.67
C SER A 185 -0.65 17.52 12.15
N TYR A 186 -1.59 17.95 11.30
CA TYR A 186 -3.00 18.17 11.68
C TYR A 186 -3.97 17.16 11.06
N GLU A 187 -3.48 16.08 10.45
CA GLU A 187 -4.29 15.05 9.80
C GLU A 187 -5.40 14.47 10.71
N HIS A 188 -5.17 14.39 12.02
CA HIS A 188 -6.20 13.97 12.98
C HIS A 188 -7.32 15.01 13.12
N ALA A 189 -6.98 16.30 13.16
CA ALA A 189 -7.96 17.38 13.25
C ALA A 189 -8.79 17.48 11.96
N ASP A 190 -8.16 17.31 10.79
CA ASP A 190 -8.84 17.32 9.49
C ASP A 190 -9.84 16.16 9.36
N ARG A 191 -9.46 14.96 9.84
CA ARG A 191 -10.38 13.81 9.92
C ARG A 191 -11.53 14.05 10.89
N ALA A 192 -11.26 14.65 12.05
CA ALA A 192 -12.30 15.00 13.01
C ALA A 192 -13.28 16.03 12.42
N ALA A 193 -12.78 17.03 11.68
CA ALA A 193 -13.61 18.00 10.97
C ALA A 193 -14.49 17.33 9.91
N ALA A 194 -13.96 16.35 9.16
CA ALA A 194 -14.74 15.58 8.20
C ALA A 194 -15.86 14.78 8.89
N VAL A 195 -15.59 14.13 10.02
CA VAL A 195 -16.61 13.40 10.80
C VAL A 195 -17.71 14.34 11.28
N THR A 196 -17.36 15.53 11.78
CA THR A 196 -18.33 16.55 12.19
C THR A 196 -19.17 17.06 11.02
N ALA A 197 -18.59 17.19 9.83
CA ALA A 197 -19.28 17.66 8.63
C ALA A 197 -20.24 16.62 8.02
N PHE A 198 -20.02 15.32 8.29
CA PHE A 198 -20.81 14.21 7.75
C PHE A 198 -21.33 13.28 8.85
N PRO A 199 -22.17 13.78 9.78
CA PRO A 199 -22.65 13.00 10.92
C PRO A 199 -23.59 11.85 10.51
N MET A 200 -24.20 11.93 9.31
CA MET A 200 -25.04 10.86 8.76
C MET A 200 -24.26 9.63 8.31
N LEU A 201 -22.92 9.73 8.20
CA LEU A 201 -22.06 8.61 7.86
C LEU A 201 -21.40 8.03 9.13
N PRO A 202 -21.19 6.71 9.20
CA PRO A 202 -20.38 6.13 10.26
C PRO A 202 -18.99 6.81 10.29
N SER A 203 -18.56 7.24 11.47
CA SER A 203 -17.29 7.97 11.65
C SER A 203 -16.10 7.21 11.05
N GLN A 204 -16.08 5.88 11.20
CA GLN A 204 -15.06 5.03 10.61
C GLN A 204 -15.07 5.07 9.07
N LEU A 205 -16.25 5.11 8.43
CA LEU A 205 -16.36 5.23 6.98
C LEU A 205 -15.81 6.58 6.50
N VAL A 206 -16.12 7.67 7.20
CA VAL A 206 -15.58 9.00 6.89
C VAL A 206 -14.05 9.02 6.99
N VAL A 207 -13.49 8.41 8.04
CA VAL A 207 -12.02 8.29 8.20
C VAL A 207 -11.40 7.47 7.07
N LEU A 208 -12.03 6.37 6.65
CA LEU A 208 -11.53 5.54 5.56
C LEU A 208 -11.54 6.28 4.21
N ILE A 209 -12.61 7.02 3.92
CA ILE A 209 -12.72 7.80 2.68
C ILE A 209 -11.68 8.93 2.69
N THR A 210 -11.54 9.69 3.78
CA THR A 210 -10.54 10.78 3.87
C THR A 210 -9.11 10.26 3.73
N GLN A 211 -8.78 9.11 4.33
CA GLN A 211 -7.48 8.45 4.17
C GLN A 211 -7.16 8.06 2.73
N LEU A 212 -8.17 7.58 2.01
CA LEU A 212 -7.99 7.14 0.62
C LEU A 212 -7.95 8.33 -0.35
N SER A 213 -8.71 9.39 -0.05
CA SER A 213 -8.69 10.65 -0.79
C SER A 213 -7.36 11.37 -0.69
N TRP A 214 -6.81 11.54 0.52
CA TRP A 214 -5.60 12.32 0.77
C TRP A 214 -4.32 11.48 0.85
N GLY A 215 -4.46 10.15 0.86
CA GLY A 215 -3.38 9.21 1.10
C GLY A 215 -3.06 9.03 2.59
N THR A 216 -2.36 7.94 2.90
CA THR A 216 -2.04 7.55 4.28
C THR A 216 -0.55 7.69 4.58
N ARG A 217 -0.23 8.10 5.81
CA ARG A 217 1.16 8.19 6.26
C ARG A 217 1.84 6.82 6.29
N PRO A 218 3.15 6.75 5.97
CA PRO A 218 4.03 7.87 5.58
C PRO A 218 4.00 8.20 4.08
N ARG A 219 3.11 7.58 3.30
CA ARG A 219 3.14 7.51 1.83
C ARG A 219 1.96 8.22 1.18
N ASN A 220 1.60 9.40 1.68
CA ASN A 220 0.43 10.14 1.18
C ASN A 220 0.50 10.37 -0.33
N ALA A 221 1.67 10.74 -0.86
CA ALA A 221 1.85 10.96 -2.31
C ALA A 221 1.65 9.69 -3.14
N GLU A 222 1.95 8.51 -2.59
CA GLU A 222 1.88 7.22 -3.30
C GLU A 222 0.53 6.50 -3.12
N THR A 223 -0.33 7.01 -2.24
CA THR A 223 -1.60 6.36 -1.86
C THR A 223 -2.82 7.28 -1.97
N SER A 224 -2.61 8.56 -2.30
CA SER A 224 -3.66 9.55 -2.52
C SER A 224 -4.29 9.35 -3.89
N LEU A 225 -5.51 8.80 -3.94
CA LEU A 225 -6.25 8.69 -5.19
C LEU A 225 -6.50 10.06 -5.83
N MET A 226 -6.82 11.06 -5.01
CA MET A 226 -7.08 12.41 -5.53
C MET A 226 -5.81 13.03 -6.12
N GLY A 227 -4.67 12.81 -5.47
CA GLY A 227 -3.37 13.22 -5.99
C GLY A 227 -3.00 12.50 -7.30
N ALA A 228 -3.25 11.19 -7.38
CA ALA A 228 -2.98 10.41 -8.58
C ALA A 228 -3.83 10.85 -9.78
N PHE A 229 -5.15 10.98 -9.59
CA PHE A 229 -6.06 11.44 -10.64
C PHE A 229 -5.82 12.90 -11.07
N LEU A 230 -5.36 13.77 -10.16
CA LEU A 230 -4.97 15.14 -10.52
C LEU A 230 -3.67 15.20 -11.31
N SER A 231 -2.73 14.30 -11.01
CA SER A 231 -1.38 14.34 -11.60
C SER A 231 -1.30 13.69 -12.97
N ASP A 232 -2.15 12.70 -13.23
CA ASP A 232 -2.22 11.99 -14.50
C ASP A 232 -3.69 11.83 -14.93
N PRO A 233 -4.15 12.56 -15.96
CA PRO A 233 -5.51 12.46 -16.49
C PRO A 233 -5.86 11.09 -17.06
N THR A 234 -4.87 10.25 -17.35
CA THR A 234 -5.04 8.89 -17.85
C THR A 234 -4.88 7.83 -16.77
N PHE A 235 -4.57 8.24 -15.54
CA PHE A 235 -4.37 7.36 -14.40
C PHE A 235 -5.57 6.44 -14.17
N ARG A 236 -5.30 5.15 -14.07
CA ARG A 236 -6.26 4.14 -13.65
C ARG A 236 -5.80 3.52 -12.35
N VAL A 237 -6.74 3.24 -11.45
CA VAL A 237 -6.44 2.59 -10.18
C VAL A 237 -5.73 1.25 -10.42
N SER A 238 -6.17 0.50 -11.43
CA SER A 238 -5.62 -0.79 -11.85
C SER A 238 -4.14 -0.73 -12.26
N ASP A 239 -3.69 0.42 -12.75
CA ASP A 239 -2.35 0.59 -13.30
C ASP A 239 -1.33 0.91 -12.19
N SER A 240 -1.83 1.22 -10.98
CA SER A 240 -1.01 1.44 -9.80
C SER A 240 -1.25 0.38 -8.72
N PRO A 241 -0.26 -0.50 -8.51
CA PRO A 241 -0.24 -1.50 -7.44
C PRO A 241 -0.65 -0.98 -6.06
N LEU A 242 -0.16 0.21 -5.67
CA LEU A 242 -0.40 0.81 -4.36
C LEU A 242 -1.83 1.33 -4.22
N HIS A 243 -2.38 1.94 -5.28
CA HIS A 243 -3.75 2.46 -5.27
C HIS A 243 -4.77 1.33 -5.37
N THR A 244 -4.53 0.33 -6.22
CA THR A 244 -5.33 -0.91 -6.25
C THR A 244 -5.42 -1.54 -4.86
N GLN A 245 -4.28 -1.71 -4.18
CA GLN A 245 -4.28 -2.26 -2.82
C GLN A 245 -5.04 -1.39 -1.82
N SER A 246 -4.90 -0.07 -1.92
CA SER A 246 -5.60 0.87 -1.05
C SER A 246 -7.12 0.75 -1.21
N VAL A 247 -7.61 0.68 -2.45
CA VAL A 247 -9.03 0.47 -2.75
C VAL A 247 -9.51 -0.91 -2.30
N LEU A 248 -8.69 -1.96 -2.40
CA LEU A 248 -9.06 -3.29 -1.92
C LEU A 248 -9.19 -3.36 -0.40
N ARG A 249 -8.23 -2.78 0.34
CA ARG A 249 -8.30 -2.72 1.80
C ARG A 249 -9.50 -1.93 2.25
N TRP A 250 -9.75 -0.79 1.60
CA TRP A 250 -10.93 0.02 1.84
C TRP A 250 -12.21 -0.78 1.61
N THR A 251 -12.32 -1.48 0.48
CA THR A 251 -13.48 -2.34 0.15
C THR A 251 -13.72 -3.40 1.22
N ALA A 252 -12.67 -4.10 1.65
CA ALA A 252 -12.77 -5.12 2.69
C ALA A 252 -13.21 -4.53 4.04
N GLN A 253 -12.67 -3.36 4.42
CA GLN A 253 -13.04 -2.67 5.65
C GLN A 253 -14.49 -2.18 5.61
N VAL A 254 -14.92 -1.57 4.52
CA VAL A 254 -16.31 -1.10 4.33
C VAL A 254 -17.30 -2.24 4.39
N ARG A 255 -17.03 -3.37 3.70
CA ARG A 255 -17.88 -4.57 3.80
C ARG A 255 -17.97 -5.08 5.25
N GLY A 256 -16.84 -5.09 5.96
CA GLY A 256 -16.81 -5.42 7.39
C GLY A 256 -17.70 -4.50 8.25
N LEU A 257 -17.68 -3.19 7.98
CA LEU A 257 -18.53 -2.21 8.66
C LEU A 257 -20.02 -2.41 8.35
N CYS A 258 -20.36 -2.66 7.08
CA CYS A 258 -21.73 -2.93 6.66
C CYS A 258 -22.29 -4.19 7.33
N HIS A 259 -21.53 -5.29 7.33
CA HIS A 259 -21.95 -6.55 7.98
C HIS A 259 -22.01 -6.46 9.51
N ALA A 260 -21.16 -5.66 10.14
CA ALA A 260 -21.23 -5.42 11.59
C ALA A 260 -22.50 -4.64 11.97
N SER A 261 -22.93 -3.71 11.11
CA SER A 261 -24.17 -2.93 11.28
C SER A 261 -25.43 -3.80 11.18
N GLU A 262 -25.43 -4.81 10.30
CA GLU A 262 -26.55 -5.74 10.10
C GLU A 262 -26.75 -6.74 11.26
N ARG A 263 -25.70 -7.02 12.05
CA ARG A 263 -25.74 -7.97 13.17
C ARG A 263 -26.14 -7.36 14.51
N LEU A 264 -26.33 -6.05 14.58
CA LEU A 264 -26.84 -5.39 15.78
C LEU A 264 -28.37 -5.57 15.84
N PRO A 265 -28.92 -6.11 16.95
CA PRO A 265 -30.37 -6.23 17.09
C PRO A 265 -31.02 -4.85 16.97
N ALA A 266 -32.18 -4.78 16.32
CA ALA A 266 -32.90 -3.54 16.01
C ALA A 266 -33.15 -2.59 17.21
N ALA A 267 -33.01 -3.08 18.44
CA ALA A 267 -33.05 -2.28 19.66
C ALA A 267 -31.80 -1.42 19.91
N ALA A 268 -30.64 -1.76 19.32
CA ALA A 268 -29.37 -1.04 19.49
C ALA A 268 -29.11 0.04 18.42
N THR A 269 -29.85 0.02 17.30
CA THR A 269 -29.72 1.00 16.21
C THR A 269 -30.50 2.30 16.43
N ALA A 270 -31.27 2.41 17.52
CA ALA A 270 -31.99 3.64 17.87
C ALA A 270 -31.06 4.80 18.24
N HIS A 271 -29.83 4.54 18.71
CA HIS A 271 -28.83 5.57 19.03
C HIS A 271 -27.92 5.96 17.86
N LEU A 272 -28.08 5.34 16.68
CA LEU A 272 -27.38 5.70 15.45
C LEU A 272 -28.28 6.48 14.46
N ARG A 273 -29.47 6.90 14.92
CA ARG A 273 -30.37 7.80 14.20
C ARG A 273 -30.64 9.05 15.06
N CYS A 274 -29.64 9.90 15.21
CA CYS A 274 -29.78 11.31 15.59
C CYS A 274 -28.73 12.10 14.81
#